data_AF-X6M4R0-F1
#
_entry.id   AF-X6M4R0-F1
#
_cell.length_a   1.000
_cell.length_b   1.000
_cell.length_c   1.000
_cell.angle_alpha   90.00
_cell.angle_beta   90.00
_cell.angle_gamma   90.00
#
_symmetry.space_group_name_H-M   'P 1'
#
loop_
_entity.id
_entity.type
_entity.pdbx_description
1 polymer ?
#
loop_
_entity_poly.entity_id
_entity_poly.type
_entity_poly.pdbx_seq_one_letter_code
_entity_poly.pdbx_strand_id
1 'polypeptide(L)'
;MQISAMWNYSIDLNLLYVALLYCCKGDINKAIELLYEFKKWKFQDNNKQKYKKRKNEFLKRRCCNHNINLFCIFRAEMYEGRTAIEHATLNIVHNGLPFVEKDKKSLNL
;
A
#
# COMPACT_ATOMS: atom_id res chain seq x y z
N MET A 1 16.01 -5.06 -7.70
CA MET A 1 16.50 -5.18 -6.31
C MET A 1 16.77 -3.84 -5.59
N GLN A 2 16.47 -2.67 -6.20
CA GLN A 2 16.62 -1.35 -5.53
C GLN A 2 15.50 -1.04 -4.53
N ILE A 3 14.26 -1.40 -4.86
CA ILE A 3 13.10 -1.19 -3.97
C ILE A 3 13.22 -2.01 -2.69
N SER A 4 13.60 -3.29 -2.77
CA SER A 4 13.77 -4.14 -1.60
C SER A 4 14.83 -3.58 -0.65
N ALA A 5 16.00 -3.18 -1.16
CA ALA A 5 17.05 -2.55 -0.36
C ALA A 5 16.58 -1.25 0.30
N MET A 6 15.85 -0.38 -0.42
CA MET A 6 15.25 0.84 0.15
C MET A 6 14.33 0.54 1.33
N TRP A 7 13.65 -0.59 1.32
CA TRP A 7 12.73 -1.02 2.38
C TRP A 7 13.35 -2.04 3.34
N ASN A 8 14.68 -2.14 3.39
CA ASN A 8 15.41 -3.11 4.22
C ASN A 8 14.89 -4.55 4.06
N TYR A 9 14.57 -4.93 2.82
CA TYR A 9 14.00 -6.23 2.42
C TYR A 9 12.68 -6.60 3.12
N SER A 10 12.00 -5.61 3.71
CA SER A 10 10.77 -5.81 4.51
C SER A 10 9.52 -5.22 3.85
N ILE A 11 9.57 -4.97 2.53
CA ILE A 11 8.42 -4.41 1.81
C ILE A 11 7.29 -5.44 1.68
N ASP A 12 6.06 -5.00 1.89
CA ASP A 12 4.87 -5.80 1.64
C ASP A 12 4.70 -6.02 0.12
N LEU A 13 4.67 -7.27 -0.32
CA LEU A 13 4.47 -7.61 -1.73
C LEU A 13 3.14 -7.08 -2.29
N ASN A 14 2.10 -6.98 -1.46
CA ASN A 14 0.84 -6.34 -1.86
C ASN A 14 1.05 -4.87 -2.18
N LEU A 15 1.83 -4.17 -1.37
CA LEU A 15 2.13 -2.75 -1.56
C LEU A 15 2.94 -2.53 -2.83
N LEU A 16 3.94 -3.39 -3.07
CA LEU A 16 4.73 -3.36 -4.30
C LEU A 16 3.84 -3.60 -5.53
N TYR A 17 2.98 -4.61 -5.48
CA TYR A 17 2.05 -4.93 -6.55
C TYR A 17 1.12 -3.76 -6.87
N VAL A 18 0.48 -3.18 -5.85
CA VAL A 18 -0.44 -2.04 -6.01
C VAL A 18 0.31 -0.82 -6.56
N ALA A 19 1.48 -0.48 -6.02
CA ALA A 19 2.26 0.64 -6.52
C ALA A 19 2.67 0.44 -7.98
N LEU A 20 3.25 -0.72 -8.31
CA LEU A 20 3.78 -0.98 -9.64
C LEU A 20 2.69 -1.12 -10.70
N LEU A 21 1.75 -2.04 -10.49
CA LEU A 21 0.80 -2.42 -11.53
C LEU A 21 -0.43 -1.53 -11.54
N TYR A 22 -1.01 -1.22 -10.37
CA TYR A 22 -2.22 -0.43 -10.31
C TYR A 22 -1.95 1.08 -10.43
N CYS A 23 -0.96 1.60 -9.71
CA CYS A 23 -0.70 3.04 -9.69
C CYS A 23 0.14 3.49 -10.89
N CYS A 24 1.21 2.75 -11.19
CA CYS A 24 2.22 3.16 -12.15
C CYS A 24 2.13 2.44 -13.50
N LYS A 25 1.13 1.57 -13.71
CA LYS A 25 0.90 0.83 -14.96
C LYS A 25 2.13 0.06 -15.45
N GLY A 26 2.91 -0.50 -14.52
CA GLY A 26 4.13 -1.26 -14.79
C GLY A 26 5.40 -0.41 -14.92
N ASP A 27 5.31 0.92 -14.82
CA ASP A 27 6.47 1.80 -14.84
C ASP A 27 7.25 1.71 -13.52
N ILE A 28 8.41 1.04 -13.58
CA ILE A 28 9.25 0.76 -12.41
C ILE A 28 9.80 2.04 -11.79
N ASN A 29 10.19 3.03 -12.60
CA ASN A 29 10.80 4.26 -12.10
C ASN A 29 9.77 5.09 -11.32
N LYS A 30 8.56 5.22 -11.86
CA LYS A 30 7.45 5.85 -11.14
C LYS A 30 7.07 5.11 -9.87
N ALA A 31 7.11 3.78 -9.88
CA ALA A 31 6.83 2.97 -8.69
C ALA A 31 7.90 3.17 -7.60
N ILE A 32 9.18 3.28 -7.97
CA ILE A 32 10.27 3.59 -7.05
C ILE A 32 10.03 4.96 -6.40
N GLU A 33 9.75 5.98 -7.20
CA GLU A 33 9.50 7.34 -6.73
C GLU A 33 8.30 7.41 -5.79
N LEU A 34 7.15 6.84 -6.20
CA LEU A 34 5.93 6.78 -5.40
C LEU A 34 6.14 6.05 -4.06
N LEU A 35 6.86 4.93 -4.07
CA LEU A 35 7.17 4.19 -2.84
C LEU A 35 8.16 4.95 -1.95
N TYR A 36 9.08 5.71 -2.53
CA TYR A 36 10.00 6.55 -1.78
C TYR A 36 9.28 7.71 -1.08
N GLU A 37 8.39 8.40 -1.78
CA GLU A 37 7.52 9.43 -1.22
C GLU A 37 6.62 8.88 -0.11
N PHE A 38 5.97 7.73 -0.37
CA PHE A 38 5.17 7.05 0.65
C PHE A 38 6.01 6.70 1.88
N LYS A 39 7.23 6.20 1.68
CA LYS A 39 8.13 5.87 2.80
C LYS A 39 8.39 7.12 3.64
N LYS A 40 8.73 8.26 3.03
CA LYS A 40 8.92 9.53 3.75
C LYS A 40 7.67 9.94 4.51
N TRP A 41 6.54 10.04 3.82
CA TRP A 41 5.25 10.43 4.41
C TRP A 41 4.86 9.51 5.59
N LYS A 42 5.11 8.20 5.48
CA LYS A 42 4.78 7.21 6.53
C LYS A 42 5.51 7.46 7.85
N PHE A 43 6.69 8.09 7.83
CA PHE A 43 7.46 8.41 9.03
C PHE A 43 7.33 9.87 9.48
N GLN A 44 6.71 10.73 8.67
CA GLN A 44 6.41 12.12 9.01
C GLN A 44 5.11 12.25 9.83
N ASP A 45 5.00 13.35 10.58
CA ASP A 45 3.78 13.89 11.19
C ASP A 45 2.87 12.90 11.93
N ASN A 46 3.48 11.87 12.53
CA ASN A 46 2.77 10.80 13.23
C ASN A 46 1.68 10.13 12.38
N ASN A 47 1.83 10.05 11.06
CA ASN A 47 0.82 9.49 10.15
C ASN A 47 0.46 8.03 10.49
N LYS A 48 1.42 7.24 11.01
CA LYS A 48 1.14 5.91 11.59
C LYS A 48 0.14 5.95 12.75
N GLN A 49 0.23 6.96 13.62
CA GLN A 49 -0.69 7.11 14.74
C GLN A 49 -2.08 7.57 14.26
N LYS A 50 -2.15 8.47 13.27
CA LYS A 50 -3.42 8.85 12.62
C LYS A 50 -4.15 7.62 12.07
N TYR A 51 -3.42 6.74 11.38
CA TYR A 51 -3.98 5.45 10.93
C TYR A 51 -4.46 4.59 12.09
N LYS A 52 -3.69 4.48 13.19
CA LYS A 52 -4.09 3.68 14.36
C LYS A 52 -5.46 4.10 14.91
N LYS A 53 -5.78 5.40 14.90
CA LYS A 53 -7.10 5.93 15.32
C LYS A 53 -8.23 5.51 14.37
N ARG A 54 -7.95 5.41 13.07
CA ARG A 54 -8.92 5.09 12.01
C ARG A 54 -8.96 3.61 11.63
N LYS A 55 -8.09 2.78 12.21
CA LYS A 55 -7.91 1.35 11.86
C LYS A 55 -9.25 0.59 11.79
N ASN A 56 -10.15 0.86 12.73
CA ASN A 56 -11.44 0.17 12.81
C ASN A 56 -12.36 0.48 11.62
N GLU A 57 -12.26 1.65 10.99
CA GLU A 57 -13.02 1.99 9.76
C GLU A 57 -12.66 1.03 8.62
N PHE A 58 -11.37 0.76 8.45
CA PHE A 58 -10.86 -0.15 7.43
C PHE A 58 -11.26 -1.60 7.72
N LEU A 59 -11.16 -2.04 8.98
CA LEU A 59 -11.55 -3.40 9.37
C LEU A 59 -13.03 -3.69 9.13
N LYS A 60 -13.93 -2.73 9.40
CA LYS A 60 -15.37 -2.86 9.10
C LYS A 60 -15.65 -3.09 7.60
N ARG A 61 -14.75 -2.63 6.73
CA ARG A 61 -14.79 -2.82 5.28
C ARG A 61 -13.93 -3.99 4.80
N ARG A 62 -13.53 -4.89 5.72
CA ARG A 62 -12.68 -6.07 5.45
C ARG A 62 -11.30 -5.72 4.86
N CYS A 63 -10.84 -4.49 5.05
CA CYS A 63 -9.51 -4.04 4.61
C CYS A 63 -8.47 -4.40 5.66
N CYS A 64 -8.00 -5.66 5.64
CA CYS A 64 -7.14 -6.22 6.69
C CYS A 64 -5.65 -5.89 6.52
N ASN A 65 -5.17 -5.56 5.32
CA ASN A 65 -3.75 -5.24 5.10
C ASN A 65 -3.43 -3.81 5.54
N HIS A 66 -2.69 -3.70 6.65
CA HIS A 66 -2.36 -2.40 7.26
C HIS A 66 -1.41 -1.53 6.43
N ASN A 67 -0.48 -2.13 5.68
CA ASN A 67 0.43 -1.37 4.81
C ASN A 67 -0.32 -0.77 3.62
N ILE A 68 -1.25 -1.54 3.04
CA ILE A 68 -2.14 -1.05 1.99
C ILE A 68 -3.06 0.06 2.50
N ASN A 69 -3.66 -0.11 3.69
CA ASN A 69 -4.52 0.93 4.26
C ASN A 69 -3.76 2.26 4.47
N LEU A 70 -2.55 2.20 5.01
CA LEU A 70 -1.67 3.37 5.16
C LEU A 70 -1.34 4.01 3.81
N PHE A 71 -1.04 3.19 2.80
CA PHE A 71 -0.78 3.67 1.44
C PHE A 71 -2.01 4.32 0.80
N CYS A 72 -3.22 3.81 1.05
CA CYS A 72 -4.45 4.41 0.57
C CYS A 72 -4.73 5.77 1.22
N ILE A 73 -4.38 5.94 2.50
CA ILE A 73 -4.45 7.26 3.17
C ILE A 73 -3.50 8.24 2.49
N PHE A 74 -2.22 7.87 2.33
CA PHE A 74 -1.24 8.68 1.60
C PHE A 74 -1.76 9.10 0.22
N ARG A 75 -2.29 8.14 -0.54
CA ARG A 75 -2.84 8.39 -1.89
C ARG A 75 -4.00 9.39 -1.88
N ALA A 76 -4.89 9.30 -0.91
CA ALA A 76 -6.04 10.20 -0.79
C ALA A 76 -5.65 11.61 -0.31
N GLU A 77 -4.54 11.74 0.42
CA GLU A 77 -4.01 13.05 0.85
C GLU A 77 -3.23 13.74 -0.27
N MET A 78 -2.50 12.98 -1.10
CA MET A 78 -1.62 13.53 -2.13
C MET A 78 -2.27 13.69 -3.51
N TYR A 79 -3.34 12.95 -3.80
CA TYR A 79 -3.98 12.95 -5.11
C TYR A 79 -5.50 13.11 -4.96
N GLU A 80 -6.06 14.10 -5.66
CA GLU A 80 -7.50 14.35 -5.66
C GLU A 80 -8.28 13.23 -6.39
N GLY A 81 -9.52 13.01 -5.96
CA GLY A 81 -10.51 12.24 -6.72
C GLY A 81 -11.06 10.97 -6.06
N ARG A 82 -10.44 10.41 -5.00
CA ARG A 82 -10.99 9.28 -4.22
C ARG A 82 -10.56 9.31 -2.75
N THR A 83 -11.43 8.85 -1.87
CA THR A 83 -11.11 8.64 -0.46
C THR A 83 -10.22 7.41 -0.25
N ALA A 84 -9.53 7.36 0.90
CA ALA A 84 -8.68 6.23 1.27
C ALA A 84 -9.44 4.89 1.31
N ILE A 85 -10.72 4.91 1.72
CA ILE A 85 -11.56 3.71 1.80
C ILE A 85 -11.96 3.22 0.41
N GLU A 86 -12.29 4.14 -0.51
CA GLU A 86 -12.60 3.79 -1.91
C GLU A 86 -11.37 3.18 -2.60
N HIS A 87 -10.18 3.76 -2.38
CA HIS A 87 -8.94 3.16 -2.86
C HIS A 87 -8.69 1.77 -2.28
N ALA A 88 -8.87 1.57 -0.97
CA ALA A 88 -8.68 0.25 -0.36
C ALA A 88 -9.70 -0.77 -0.90
N THR A 89 -10.95 -0.37 -1.05
CA THR A 89 -12.03 -1.23 -1.56
C THR A 89 -11.79 -1.63 -3.02
N LEU A 90 -11.40 -0.68 -3.88
CA LEU A 90 -11.08 -0.96 -5.28
C LEU A 90 -9.89 -1.89 -5.43
N ASN A 91 -8.86 -1.75 -4.57
CA ASN A 91 -7.72 -2.65 -4.57
C ASN A 91 -8.12 -4.09 -4.22
N ILE A 92 -9.06 -4.28 -3.29
CA ILE A 92 -9.59 -5.61 -2.95
C ILE A 92 -10.40 -6.18 -4.12
N VAL A 93 -11.32 -5.39 -4.68
CA VAL A 93 -12.24 -5.83 -5.73
C VAL A 93 -11.53 -6.13 -7.05
N HIS A 94 -10.62 -5.27 -7.51
CA HIS A 94 -9.96 -5.44 -8.81
C HIS A 94 -8.80 -6.43 -8.78
N ASN A 95 -8.07 -6.50 -7.67
CA ASN A 95 -6.82 -7.25 -7.62
C ASN A 95 -6.88 -8.50 -6.75
N GLY A 96 -8.05 -8.83 -6.16
CA GLY A 96 -8.19 -9.99 -5.28
C GLY A 96 -7.33 -9.93 -4.01
N LEU A 97 -6.88 -8.73 -3.64
CA LEU A 97 -5.97 -8.49 -2.53
C LEU A 97 -6.69 -8.58 -1.17
N PRO A 98 -5.96 -8.87 -0.08
CA PRO A 98 -4.51 -9.09 -0.03
C PRO A 98 -4.08 -10.53 -0.37
N PHE A 99 -2.88 -10.68 -0.96
CA PHE A 99 -2.10 -11.91 -0.95
C PHE A 99 -2.04 -12.42 0.49
N VAL A 100 -2.63 -13.58 0.71
CA VAL A 100 -2.65 -14.25 2.00
C VAL A 100 -1.39 -15.10 2.15
N GLU A 101 -1.13 -15.58 3.36
CA GLU A 101 0.13 -16.24 3.71
C GLU A 101 0.42 -17.49 2.87
N LYS A 102 -0.63 -18.18 2.37
CA LYS A 102 -0.49 -19.27 1.40
C LYS A 102 0.09 -18.81 0.06
N ASP A 103 -0.22 -17.60 -0.41
CA ASP A 103 0.22 -17.09 -1.70
C ASP A 103 1.71 -16.71 -1.66
N LYS A 104 2.19 -16.31 -0.47
CA LYS A 104 3.60 -16.00 -0.21
C LYS A 104 4.50 -17.24 -0.26
N LYS A 105 3.98 -18.42 0.09
CA LYS A 105 4.75 -19.68 0.04
C LYS A 105 5.00 -20.18 -1.38
N SER A 106 4.09 -19.87 -2.30
CA SER A 106 4.20 -20.23 -3.73
C SER A 106 5.08 -19.27 -4.53
N LEU A 107 5.31 -18.06 -4.02
CA LEU A 107 6.28 -17.11 -4.56
C LEU A 107 7.62 -17.38 -3.87
N ASN A 108 8.42 -18.31 -4.41
CA ASN A 108 9.82 -18.46 -3.97
C ASN A 108 10.57 -17.16 -4.26
N LEU A 109 10.66 -16.31 -3.24
CA LEU A 109 11.56 -15.16 -3.10
C LEU A 109 12.63 -15.51 -2.07
#